data_AF-A0ABD4TC83-F1
#
_entry.id   AF-A0ABD4TC83-F1
#
_cell.length_a   1.000
_cell.length_b   1.000
_cell.length_c   1.000
_cell.angle_alpha   90.00
_cell.angle_beta   90.00
_cell.angle_gamma   90.00
#
_symmetry.space_group_name_H-M   'P 1'
#
loop_
_entity.id
_entity.type
_entity.pdbx_description
1 polymer ?
#
loop_
_entity_poly.entity_id
_entity_poly.type
_entity_poly.pdbx_seq_one_letter_code
_entity_poly.pdbx_strand_id
1 'polypeptide(L)'
;MNVRRLAGIAVALVLTAWICGTAAAQETAINEIGMVAANETLTISGTTNLAPGNHLLVEVTPVGFEPTNKSAPGGTGGTSGTAVVEEGNATANTWSFTVDTSGFEPGVYTVTVEWVEGDATASTTFTVVEAATATPTVTTPAATATTPPATAPGPTPTAAGPVLPAAALAAGLAGYLVRRR
;
A
#
# COMPACT_ATOMS: atom_id res chain seq x y z
N MET A 1 -60.21 -0.62 54.02
CA MET A 1 -59.03 0.03 53.41
C MET A 1 -58.24 -1.08 52.72
N ASN A 2 -58.44 -1.24 51.41
CA ASN A 2 -58.14 -2.50 50.72
C ASN A 2 -56.79 -2.43 50.01
N VAL A 3 -55.83 -3.20 50.54
CA VAL A 3 -54.41 -3.35 50.14
C VAL A 3 -54.22 -3.66 48.63
N ARG A 4 -55.28 -4.06 47.92
CA ARG A 4 -55.26 -4.39 46.50
C ARG A 4 -55.17 -3.20 45.53
N ARG A 5 -55.44 -1.96 45.97
CA ARG A 5 -55.33 -0.76 45.10
C ARG A 5 -53.94 -0.11 45.12
N LEU A 6 -53.10 -0.41 46.10
CA LEU A 6 -51.74 0.14 46.20
C LEU A 6 -50.71 -0.66 45.40
N ALA A 7 -50.97 -1.93 45.09
CA ALA A 7 -50.08 -2.75 44.28
C ALA A 7 -50.03 -2.34 42.80
N GLY A 8 -51.08 -1.68 42.28
CA GLY A 8 -51.13 -1.23 40.88
C GLY A 8 -50.32 0.03 40.58
N ILE A 9 -50.00 0.84 41.59
CA ILE A 9 -49.27 2.11 41.42
C ILE A 9 -47.76 1.91 41.67
N ALA A 10 -47.38 0.92 42.49
CA ALA A 10 -45.97 0.59 42.73
C ALA A 10 -45.26 -0.09 41.55
N VAL A 11 -46.00 -0.63 40.57
CA VAL A 11 -45.42 -1.30 39.38
C VAL A 11 -45.19 -0.33 38.21
N ALA A 12 -45.77 0.87 38.24
CA ALA A 12 -45.59 1.86 37.17
C ALA A 12 -44.35 2.76 37.33
N LEU A 13 -43.60 2.63 38.44
CA LEU A 13 -42.48 3.53 38.79
C LEU A 13 -41.11 2.83 38.81
N VAL A 14 -40.95 1.70 38.11
CA VAL A 14 -39.67 0.96 37.99
C VAL A 14 -39.30 0.68 36.53
N LEU A 15 -39.71 1.55 35.60
CA LEU A 15 -39.40 1.42 34.18
C LEU A 15 -38.85 2.69 33.53
N THR A 16 -38.25 3.61 34.30
CA THR A 16 -37.21 4.48 33.73
C THR A 16 -35.94 3.66 33.66
N ALA A 17 -35.91 2.73 32.70
CA ALA A 17 -34.71 2.06 32.27
C ALA A 17 -33.67 3.14 32.05
N TRP A 18 -32.62 3.06 32.85
CA TRP A 18 -31.38 3.77 32.71
C TRP A 18 -30.82 3.35 31.35
N ILE A 19 -31.27 4.03 30.28
CA ILE A 19 -30.62 4.00 28.98
C ILE A 19 -29.35 4.82 29.22
N CYS A 20 -28.40 4.20 29.91
CA CYS A 20 -27.00 4.59 29.83
C CYS A 20 -26.63 4.27 28.38
N GLY A 21 -26.81 5.24 27.50
CA GLY A 21 -26.33 5.15 26.13
C GLY A 21 -24.84 4.92 26.20
N THR A 22 -24.38 3.73 25.82
CA THR A 22 -22.97 3.50 25.54
C THR A 22 -22.63 4.33 24.31
N ALA A 23 -22.28 5.60 24.51
CA ALA A 23 -21.53 6.34 23.51
C ALA A 23 -20.24 5.54 23.30
N ALA A 24 -19.96 5.13 22.07
CA ALA A 24 -18.65 4.60 21.75
C ALA A 24 -17.62 5.65 22.15
N ALA A 25 -16.58 5.25 22.90
CA ALA A 25 -15.46 6.14 23.18
C ALA A 25 -14.87 6.60 21.84
N GLN A 26 -14.50 7.87 21.73
CA GLN A 26 -13.89 8.38 20.50
C GLN A 26 -12.56 7.64 20.28
N GLU A 27 -12.39 7.07 19.10
CA GLU A 27 -11.26 6.20 18.79
C GLU A 27 -10.66 6.58 17.44
N THR A 28 -9.33 6.59 17.38
CA THR A 28 -8.55 6.72 16.16
C THR A 28 -7.42 5.71 16.20
N ALA A 29 -7.10 5.13 15.05
CA ALA A 29 -6.04 4.13 14.90
C ALA A 29 -5.23 4.45 13.65
N ILE A 30 -3.94 4.10 13.68
CA ILE A 30 -3.03 4.25 12.54
C ILE A 30 -2.69 2.84 12.04
N ASN A 31 -2.76 2.64 10.73
CA ASN A 31 -2.34 1.40 10.11
C ASN A 31 -0.81 1.23 10.25
N GLU A 32 -0.34 -0.01 10.22
CA GLU A 32 1.10 -0.27 10.22
C GLU A 32 1.76 0.32 8.96
N ILE A 33 2.87 1.04 9.16
CA ILE A 33 3.62 1.72 8.08
C ILE A 33 4.86 0.92 7.69
N GLY A 34 5.63 0.44 8.67
CA GLY A 34 6.84 -0.37 8.42
C GLY A 34 8.08 0.44 8.04
N MET A 35 8.74 0.05 6.94
CA MET A 35 9.95 0.69 6.43
C MET A 35 9.67 1.46 5.15
N VAL A 36 10.24 2.66 5.02
CA VAL A 36 9.99 3.60 3.92
C VAL A 36 11.32 4.13 3.41
N ALA A 37 11.49 4.24 2.08
CA ALA A 37 12.70 4.84 1.52
C ALA A 37 12.66 6.38 1.64
N ALA A 38 13.80 7.00 1.91
CA ALA A 38 13.92 8.46 1.88
C ALA A 38 13.66 9.02 0.47
N ASN A 39 13.20 10.26 0.37
CA ASN A 39 12.88 10.95 -0.90
C ASN A 39 11.73 10.32 -1.71
N GLU A 40 10.81 9.62 -1.03
CA GLU A 40 9.57 9.10 -1.60
C GLU A 40 8.33 9.74 -0.93
N THR A 41 7.19 9.67 -1.61
CA THR A 41 5.89 10.02 -1.03
C THR A 41 5.27 8.81 -0.34
N LEU A 42 5.02 8.91 0.95
CA LEU A 42 4.34 7.91 1.77
C LEU A 42 2.89 8.32 2.02
N THR A 43 1.96 7.36 2.00
CA THR A 43 0.59 7.60 2.48
C THR A 43 0.37 6.89 3.82
N ILE A 44 0.19 7.68 4.86
CA ILE A 44 -0.22 7.20 6.18
C ILE A 44 -1.75 7.12 6.17
N SER A 45 -2.31 6.04 6.71
CA SER A 45 -3.75 5.84 6.76
C SER A 45 -4.17 5.18 8.07
N GLY A 46 -5.46 5.26 8.35
CA GLY A 46 -6.02 4.68 9.57
C GLY A 46 -7.53 4.63 9.57
N THR A 47 -8.07 4.19 10.68
CA THR A 47 -9.52 4.10 10.92
C THR A 47 -9.91 4.92 12.15
N THR A 48 -11.17 5.35 12.18
CA THR A 48 -11.73 6.10 13.30
C THR A 48 -13.24 5.93 13.36
N ASN A 49 -13.83 6.13 14.54
CA ASN A 49 -15.28 6.21 14.69
C ASN A 49 -15.82 7.66 14.66
N LEU A 50 -14.95 8.65 14.44
CA LEU A 50 -15.32 10.05 14.27
C LEU A 50 -16.14 10.26 13.00
N ALA A 51 -17.05 11.22 13.01
CA ALA A 51 -17.91 11.50 11.86
C ALA A 51 -17.09 12.00 10.65
N PRO A 52 -17.51 11.70 9.41
CA PRO A 52 -16.90 12.27 8.22
C PRO A 52 -16.93 13.81 8.24
N GLY A 53 -15.86 14.43 7.75
CA GLY A 53 -15.66 15.87 7.78
C GLY A 53 -14.93 16.40 9.02
N ASN A 54 -14.70 15.57 10.04
CA ASN A 54 -13.82 15.93 11.16
C ASN A 54 -12.35 16.01 10.72
N HIS A 55 -11.55 16.79 11.46
CA HIS A 55 -10.16 17.07 11.15
C HIS A 55 -9.20 16.42 12.14
N LEU A 56 -8.24 15.66 11.62
CA LEU A 56 -7.19 15.04 12.41
C LEU A 56 -5.88 15.79 12.17
N LEU A 57 -5.24 16.26 13.24
CA LEU A 57 -3.87 16.74 13.19
C LEU A 57 -2.93 15.54 13.11
N VAL A 58 -2.10 15.50 12.08
CA VAL A 58 -1.08 14.48 11.89
C VAL A 58 0.28 15.16 12.03
N GLU A 59 1.11 14.66 12.93
CA GLU A 59 2.48 15.13 13.15
C GLU A 59 3.45 13.96 12.97
N VAL A 60 4.52 14.19 12.22
CA VAL A 60 5.60 13.24 11.98
C VAL A 60 6.90 13.85 12.45
N THR A 61 7.48 13.25 13.48
CA THR A 61 8.63 13.79 14.21
C THR A 61 9.71 12.70 14.35
N PRO A 62 11.01 13.01 14.14
CA PRO A 62 12.07 12.02 14.28
C PRO A 62 12.30 11.68 15.76
N VAL A 63 12.51 10.38 16.05
CA VAL A 63 12.66 9.84 17.42
C VAL A 63 14.04 10.09 18.01
N GLY A 64 15.01 10.49 17.18
CA GLY A 64 16.40 10.69 17.60
C GLY A 64 17.03 11.94 17.02
N PHE A 65 17.84 12.60 17.83
CA PHE A 65 18.87 13.52 17.36
C PHE A 65 20.12 12.69 17.07
N GLU A 66 20.24 12.14 15.86
CA GLU A 66 21.54 11.62 15.44
C GLU A 66 22.53 12.79 15.27
N PRO A 67 23.84 12.60 15.50
CA PRO A 67 24.83 13.63 15.25
C PRO A 67 24.86 13.98 13.75
N THR A 68 24.11 14.99 13.35
CA THR A 68 24.12 15.48 11.96
C THR A 68 25.51 16.02 11.62
N ASN A 69 26.03 15.69 10.43
CA ASN A 69 27.27 16.27 9.95
C ASN A 69 27.12 17.80 9.81
N LYS A 70 28.03 18.60 10.36
CA LYS A 70 27.95 20.08 10.32
C LYS A 70 27.96 20.66 8.90
N SER A 71 28.38 19.87 7.91
CA SER A 71 28.34 20.21 6.48
C SER A 71 27.06 19.75 5.77
N ALA A 72 26.21 18.92 6.41
CA ALA A 72 24.90 18.61 5.89
C ALA A 72 23.95 19.80 6.16
N PRO A 73 23.11 20.19 5.19
CA PRO A 73 22.06 21.18 5.45
C PRO A 73 21.19 20.65 6.60
N GLY A 74 21.25 21.33 7.75
CA GLY A 74 20.54 20.90 8.96
C GLY A 74 19.05 20.87 8.70
N GLY A 75 18.51 19.66 8.59
CA GLY A 75 17.09 19.41 8.40
C GLY A 75 16.70 18.28 9.30
N THR A 76 16.32 18.61 10.55
CA THR A 76 15.60 17.69 11.42
C THR A 76 14.28 17.39 10.71
N GLY A 77 14.26 16.34 9.89
CA GLY A 77 13.16 16.01 8.99
C GLY A 77 11.91 15.71 9.78
N GLY A 78 10.80 16.35 9.43
CA GLY A 78 9.51 16.16 10.06
C GLY A 78 8.46 16.90 9.26
N THR A 79 7.21 16.48 9.37
CA THR A 79 6.09 17.14 8.69
C THR A 79 4.86 17.11 9.57
N SER A 80 4.00 18.09 9.41
CA SER A 80 2.69 18.08 10.03
C SER A 80 1.63 18.61 9.08
N GLY A 81 0.39 18.23 9.33
CA GLY A 81 -0.73 18.66 8.53
C GLY A 81 -2.05 18.14 9.05
N THR A 82 -3.10 18.32 8.27
CA THR A 82 -4.46 17.92 8.65
C THR A 82 -4.98 16.88 7.67
N ALA A 83 -5.50 15.78 8.19
CA ALA A 83 -6.27 14.79 7.45
C ALA A 83 -7.76 14.99 7.72
N VAL A 84 -8.59 14.75 6.71
CA VAL A 84 -10.05 14.78 6.85
C VAL A 84 -10.55 13.35 7.02
N VAL A 85 -11.48 13.15 7.94
CA VAL A 85 -12.17 11.87 8.08
C VAL A 85 -13.15 11.69 6.93
N GLU A 86 -13.03 10.57 6.24
CA GLU A 86 -13.87 10.16 5.13
C GLU A 86 -14.79 9.01 5.55
N GLU A 87 -15.95 8.90 4.88
CA GLU A 87 -16.84 7.77 5.09
C GLU A 87 -16.14 6.46 4.73
N GLY A 88 -16.08 5.55 5.69
CA GLY A 88 -15.44 4.25 5.51
C GLY A 88 -16.46 3.15 5.26
N ASN A 89 -16.28 2.02 5.93
CA ASN A 89 -17.22 0.89 5.85
C ASN A 89 -18.26 0.96 6.99
N ALA A 90 -19.14 -0.05 7.07
CA ALA A 90 -20.18 -0.11 8.10
C ALA A 90 -19.67 -0.13 9.55
N THR A 91 -18.38 -0.34 9.77
CA THR A 91 -17.76 -0.47 11.11
C THR A 91 -16.86 0.69 11.50
N ALA A 92 -16.22 1.36 10.55
CA ALA A 92 -15.32 2.47 10.84
C ALA A 92 -15.15 3.39 9.63
N ASN A 93 -14.96 4.68 9.92
CA ASN A 93 -14.54 5.70 8.97
C ASN A 93 -13.02 5.63 8.74
N THR A 94 -12.55 6.24 7.67
CA THR A 94 -11.14 6.20 7.26
C THR A 94 -10.56 7.59 7.17
N TRP A 95 -9.24 7.67 7.26
CA TRP A 95 -8.51 8.91 6.99
C TRP A 95 -7.18 8.57 6.35
N SER A 96 -6.62 9.52 5.60
CA SER A 96 -5.30 9.40 5.00
C SER A 96 -4.55 10.73 5.01
N PHE A 97 -3.23 10.64 5.08
CA PHE A 97 -2.32 11.78 5.06
C PHE A 97 -1.10 11.44 4.22
N THR A 98 -0.81 12.29 3.24
CA THR A 98 0.35 12.12 2.35
C THR A 98 1.54 12.87 2.91
N VAL A 99 2.64 12.16 3.10
CA VAL A 99 3.92 12.65 3.61
C VAL A 99 4.95 12.60 2.49
N ASP A 100 5.58 13.74 2.21
CA ASP A 100 6.80 13.77 1.41
C ASP A 100 8.00 13.57 2.33
N THR A 101 8.73 12.48 2.12
CA THR A 101 9.96 12.17 2.88
C THR A 101 11.20 12.81 2.24
N SER A 102 11.04 13.73 1.29
CA SER A 102 12.13 14.54 0.77
C SER A 102 12.78 15.34 1.92
N GLY A 103 14.09 15.15 2.09
CA GLY A 103 14.83 15.76 3.20
C GLY A 103 14.68 15.06 4.55
N PHE A 104 14.00 13.91 4.63
CA PHE A 104 14.02 13.07 5.83
C PHE A 104 15.35 12.32 5.89
N GLU A 105 16.02 12.38 7.04
CA GLU A 105 17.22 11.59 7.32
C GLU A 105 16.82 10.13 7.62
N PRO A 106 17.63 9.12 7.23
CA PRO A 106 17.39 7.75 7.65
C PRO A 106 17.34 7.63 9.17
N GLY A 107 16.33 6.93 9.69
CA GLY A 107 16.10 6.87 11.13
C GLY A 107 14.68 6.47 11.49
N VAL A 108 14.36 6.48 12.79
CA VAL A 108 13.03 6.18 13.29
C VAL A 108 12.23 7.47 13.46
N TYR A 109 10.98 7.45 13.00
CA TYR A 109 10.03 8.55 13.08
C TYR A 109 8.80 8.11 13.87
N THR A 110 8.28 9.01 14.70
CA THR A 110 6.98 8.88 15.36
C THR A 110 5.95 9.64 14.57
N VAL A 111 4.82 9.00 14.32
CA VAL A 111 3.59 9.61 13.82
C VAL A 111 2.64 9.74 15.00
N THR A 112 2.11 10.94 15.20
CA THR A 112 1.06 11.22 16.17
C THR A 112 -0.15 11.75 15.42
N VAL A 113 -1.33 11.24 15.78
CA VAL A 113 -2.61 11.65 15.20
C VAL A 113 -3.53 12.05 16.32
N GLU A 114 -4.07 13.26 16.25
CA GLU A 114 -4.94 13.84 17.27
C GLU A 114 -6.20 14.42 16.63
N TRP A 115 -7.35 14.18 17.25
CA TRP A 115 -8.58 14.87 16.86
C TRP A 115 -8.60 16.28 17.43
N VAL A 116 -8.75 17.28 16.57
CA VAL A 116 -8.64 18.69 16.96
C VAL A 116 -9.79 19.14 17.87
N GLU A 117 -10.96 18.52 17.75
CA GLU A 117 -12.16 18.90 18.50
C GLU A 117 -12.49 17.99 19.70
N GLY A 118 -11.61 17.05 20.07
CA GLY A 118 -11.81 16.16 21.22
C GLY A 118 -10.56 15.41 21.65
N ASP A 119 -10.75 14.19 22.18
CA ASP A 119 -9.69 13.49 22.94
C ASP A 119 -9.13 12.25 22.23
N ALA A 120 -9.57 11.95 21.02
CA ALA A 120 -9.08 10.80 20.27
C ALA A 120 -7.63 11.02 19.82
N THR A 121 -6.72 10.12 20.24
CA THR A 121 -5.30 10.16 19.88
C THR A 121 -4.78 8.77 19.51
N ALA A 122 -3.82 8.72 18.59
CA ALA A 122 -3.05 7.53 18.26
C ALA A 122 -1.60 7.89 17.95
N SER A 123 -0.69 6.95 18.19
CA SER A 123 0.71 7.10 17.84
C SER A 123 1.29 5.79 17.34
N THR A 124 2.16 5.88 16.34
CA THR A 124 2.91 4.74 15.78
C THR A 124 4.29 5.19 15.35
N THR A 125 5.18 4.24 15.07
CA THR A 125 6.52 4.53 14.55
C THR A 125 6.76 3.85 13.21
N PHE A 126 7.63 4.44 12.41
CA PHE A 126 8.12 3.86 11.17
C PHE A 126 9.60 4.19 10.97
N THR A 127 10.27 3.43 10.12
CA THR A 127 11.69 3.61 9.85
C THR A 127 11.90 4.12 8.44
N VAL A 128 12.61 5.23 8.30
CA VAL A 128 13.12 5.72 7.02
C VAL A 128 14.49 5.08 6.77
N VAL A 129 14.65 4.45 5.61
CA VAL A 129 15.91 3.88 5.14
C VAL A 129 16.48 4.69 3.98
N GLU A 130 17.79 4.59 3.75
CA GLU A 130 18.42 5.26 2.61
C GLU A 130 17.76 4.85 1.29
N ALA A 131 17.55 5.83 0.41
CA ALA A 131 17.09 5.57 -0.95
C ALA A 131 18.14 4.75 -1.69
N ALA A 132 17.73 3.62 -2.28
CA ALA A 132 18.62 2.86 -3.14
C ALA A 132 19.04 3.75 -4.32
N THR A 133 20.34 4.04 -4.44
CA THR A 133 20.87 4.73 -5.61
C THR A 133 20.57 3.87 -6.84
N ALA A 134 19.79 4.39 -7.79
CA ALA A 134 19.60 3.74 -9.07
C ALA A 134 20.99 3.52 -9.69
N THR A 135 21.43 2.27 -9.78
CA THR A 135 22.61 1.93 -10.57
C THR A 135 22.29 2.38 -11.99
N PRO A 136 23.09 3.26 -12.63
CA PRO A 136 22.84 3.62 -14.01
C PRO A 136 22.88 2.32 -14.81
N THR A 137 21.75 1.95 -15.40
CA THR A 137 21.73 0.90 -16.40
C THR A 137 22.55 1.45 -17.56
N VAL A 138 23.81 1.01 -17.66
CA VAL A 138 24.64 1.27 -18.83
C VAL A 138 23.90 0.65 -19.99
N THR A 139 23.22 1.47 -20.79
CA THR A 139 22.64 1.04 -22.06
C THR A 139 23.82 0.83 -23.00
N THR A 140 24.37 -0.38 -23.01
CA THR A 140 25.34 -0.78 -24.04
C THR A 140 24.70 -0.53 -25.40
N PRO A 141 25.30 0.29 -26.29
CA PRO A 141 24.79 0.46 -27.64
C PRO A 141 24.71 -0.93 -28.29
N ALA A 142 23.54 -1.27 -28.84
CA ALA A 142 23.38 -2.47 -29.64
C ALA A 142 24.41 -2.43 -30.78
N ALA A 143 25.37 -3.36 -30.77
CA ALA A 143 26.28 -3.53 -31.88
C ALA A 143 25.47 -3.90 -33.13
N THR A 144 25.45 -3.00 -34.11
CA THR A 144 24.94 -3.29 -35.45
C THR A 144 25.73 -4.48 -36.00
N ALA A 145 25.07 -5.63 -36.13
CA ALA A 145 25.64 -6.78 -36.82
C ALA A 145 25.88 -6.41 -38.28
N THR A 146 27.14 -6.24 -38.68
CA THR A 146 27.54 -6.18 -40.09
C THR A 146 27.48 -7.58 -40.67
N THR A 147 26.57 -7.77 -41.62
CA THR A 147 26.43 -8.98 -42.43
C THR A 147 27.72 -9.27 -43.21
N PRO A 148 28.25 -10.50 -43.23
CA PRO A 148 29.39 -10.87 -44.07
C PRO A 148 29.03 -10.77 -45.57
N PRO A 149 30.00 -10.53 -46.46
CA PRO A 149 29.75 -10.39 -47.89
C PRO A 149 29.31 -11.71 -48.52
N ALA A 150 28.34 -11.64 -49.43
CA ALA A 150 27.84 -12.77 -50.19
C ALA A 150 28.89 -13.30 -51.18
N THR A 151 29.21 -14.59 -51.06
CA THR A 151 30.03 -15.34 -52.03
C THR A 151 29.21 -15.62 -53.29
N ALA A 152 29.72 -15.21 -54.45
CA ALA A 152 29.14 -15.51 -55.76
C ALA A 152 29.29 -17.00 -56.11
N PRO A 153 28.28 -17.68 -56.71
CA PRO A 153 28.45 -19.03 -57.23
C PRO A 153 29.14 -19.01 -58.60
N GLY A 154 30.17 -19.85 -58.76
CA GLY A 154 30.84 -20.12 -60.03
C GLY A 154 29.98 -20.94 -61.01
N PRO A 155 30.38 -21.00 -62.31
CA PRO A 155 29.54 -21.52 -63.38
C PRO A 155 29.35 -23.04 -63.30
N THR A 156 28.09 -23.43 -63.47
CA THR A 156 27.56 -24.78 -63.63
C THR A 156 28.25 -25.57 -64.75
N PRO A 157 28.76 -26.78 -64.50
CA PRO A 157 28.98 -27.77 -65.55
C PRO A 157 27.71 -28.61 -65.81
N THR A 158 27.46 -28.78 -67.10
CA THR A 158 26.33 -29.44 -67.77
C THR A 158 26.36 -30.98 -67.72
N ALA A 159 25.16 -31.57 -67.77
CA ALA A 159 24.77 -32.94 -68.16
C ALA A 159 24.91 -34.08 -67.14
N ALA A 160 23.79 -34.74 -66.80
CA ALA A 160 23.23 -35.87 -67.59
C ALA A 160 22.09 -36.59 -66.82
N GLY A 161 20.93 -36.74 -67.46
CA GLY A 161 20.10 -37.96 -67.35
C GLY A 161 19.03 -38.04 -66.23
N PRO A 162 17.78 -38.47 -66.54
CA PRO A 162 16.63 -38.48 -65.62
C PRO A 162 16.31 -39.87 -65.05
N VAL A 163 15.68 -39.97 -63.86
CA VAL A 163 14.60 -40.96 -63.55
C VAL A 163 14.00 -40.77 -62.15
N LEU A 164 12.67 -40.73 -62.09
CA LEU A 164 11.75 -40.96 -60.93
C LEU A 164 11.75 -42.47 -60.53
N PRO A 165 10.87 -42.98 -59.62
CA PRO A 165 10.38 -42.60 -58.28
C PRO A 165 10.44 -43.79 -57.25
N ALA A 166 10.15 -43.59 -55.96
CA ALA A 166 9.62 -44.60 -54.99
C ALA A 166 9.63 -44.01 -53.55
N ALA A 167 8.51 -43.83 -52.84
CA ALA A 167 7.62 -44.82 -52.18
C ALA A 167 7.93 -45.02 -50.67
N ALA A 168 6.86 -44.88 -49.87
CA ALA A 168 6.62 -45.49 -48.55
C ALA A 168 7.48 -44.99 -47.35
N LEU A 169 7.07 -45.05 -46.07
CA LEU A 169 6.05 -45.84 -45.38
C LEU A 169 5.80 -45.25 -43.96
N ALA A 170 4.52 -45.25 -43.53
CA ALA A 170 3.90 -45.44 -42.20
C ALA A 170 4.63 -45.06 -40.88
N ALA A 171 4.02 -44.35 -39.92
CA ALA A 171 3.06 -44.77 -38.84
C ALA A 171 3.67 -44.34 -37.47
N GLY A 172 2.98 -44.02 -36.37
CA GLY A 172 1.58 -44.07 -35.93
C GLY A 172 1.31 -42.95 -34.87
N LEU A 173 0.07 -42.51 -34.62
CA LEU A 173 -0.98 -43.06 -33.71
C LEU A 173 -0.46 -43.28 -32.27
N ALA A 174 -1.11 -42.84 -31.17
CA ALA A 174 -2.48 -42.41 -30.89
C ALA A 174 -2.50 -41.56 -29.58
N GLY A 175 -3.46 -40.63 -29.42
CA GLY A 175 -4.56 -40.75 -28.45
C GLY A 175 -4.21 -40.06 -27.12
N TYR A 176 -5.00 -39.14 -26.55
CA TYR A 176 -6.32 -39.38 -26.00
C TYR A 176 -6.97 -38.03 -25.63
N LEU A 177 -8.28 -37.95 -25.87
CA LEU A 177 -9.15 -36.80 -25.75
C LEU A 177 -10.01 -36.92 -24.47
N VAL A 178 -10.46 -35.76 -23.96
CA VAL A 178 -11.75 -35.54 -23.24
C VAL A 178 -11.73 -35.90 -21.74
N ARG A 179 -12.17 -35.05 -20.81
CA ARG A 179 -13.51 -34.44 -20.73
C ARG A 179 -13.54 -33.23 -19.78
N ARG A 180 -14.06 -32.10 -20.27
CA ARG A 180 -14.66 -31.05 -19.42
C ARG A 180 -16.06 -31.49 -19.00
N ARG A 181 -16.36 -31.38 -17.72
CA ARG A 181 -17.65 -30.97 -17.18
C ARG A 181 -17.38 -29.86 -16.19
#